data_AF-O69437-F1
#
_entry.id   AF-O69437-F1
#
_cell.length_a   1.000
_cell.length_b   1.000
_cell.length_c   1.000
_cell.angle_alpha   90.00
_cell.angle_beta   90.00
_cell.angle_gamma   90.00
#
_symmetry.space_group_name_H-M   'P 1'
#
loop_
_entity.id
_entity.type
_entity.pdbx_description
1 polymer ?
#
loop_
_entity_poly.entity_id
_entity_poly.type
_entity_poly.pdbx_seq_one_letter_code
_entity_poly.pdbx_strand_id
1 'polypeptide(L)'
;MEEKLAGKDYLFIGSMLFGLFFGAGNLIFPIHMGQEAGAAISQANFGFLITAVGFPFLGIIALGISQSNGVFELASRVNRIYAYIFTILLYLVIGPFFALPRLATTSFEIGISPFLSHELQAPLLALFSILFFGTAWFLSR
;
A
#
# COMPACT_ATOMS: atom_id res chain seq x y z
N MET A 1 26.19 20.12 -8.46
CA MET A 1 26.01 20.94 -7.24
C MET A 1 24.95 20.22 -6.44
N GLU A 2 25.33 19.49 -5.39
CA GLU A 2 24.34 18.84 -4.51
C GLU A 2 23.67 19.94 -3.69
N GLU A 3 22.43 20.30 -4.02
CA GLU A 3 21.63 21.13 -3.11
C GLU A 3 21.35 20.31 -1.85
N LYS A 4 21.88 20.77 -0.72
CA LYS A 4 21.50 20.24 0.58
C LYS A 4 20.04 20.58 0.82
N LEU A 5 19.22 19.54 0.96
CA LEU A 5 17.81 19.65 1.34
C LEU A 5 17.70 20.39 2.68
N ALA A 6 16.75 21.32 2.78
CA ALA A 6 16.43 21.97 4.04
C ALA A 6 15.67 21.00 4.95
N GLY A 7 15.67 21.24 6.27
CA GLY A 7 14.91 20.41 7.22
C GLY A 7 13.41 20.28 6.89
N LYS A 8 12.84 21.31 6.26
CA LYS A 8 11.45 21.28 5.75
C LYS A 8 11.26 20.28 4.62
N ASP A 9 12.25 20.14 3.74
CA ASP A 9 12.17 19.23 2.59
C ASP A 9 12.23 17.77 3.08
N TYR A 10 13.08 17.50 4.07
CA TYR A 10 13.10 16.18 4.73
C TYR A 10 11.78 15.84 5.42
N LEU A 11 11.17 16.81 6.12
CA LEU A 11 9.87 16.59 6.74
C LEU A 11 8.79 16.33 5.67
N PHE A 12 8.82 17.06 4.56
CA PHE A 12 7.87 16.91 3.47
C PHE A 12 8.02 15.55 2.77
N ILE A 13 9.23 15.20 2.35
CA ILE A 13 9.56 13.91 1.72
C ILE A 13 9.25 12.77 2.68
N GLY A 14 9.64 12.88 3.95
CA GLY A 14 9.35 11.89 4.98
C GLY A 14 7.85 11.67 5.18
N SER A 15 7.06 12.74 5.17
CA SER A 15 5.60 12.66 5.27
C SER A 15 4.97 12.01 4.04
N MET A 16 5.47 12.32 2.84
CA MET A 16 5.02 11.68 1.60
C MET A 16 5.33 10.19 1.58
N LEU A 17 6.57 9.81 1.94
CA LEU A 17 6.98 8.41 2.02
C LEU A 17 6.16 7.68 3.09
N PHE A 18 5.97 8.29 4.26
CA PHE A 18 5.08 7.76 5.28
C PHE A 18 3.68 7.53 4.73
N GLY A 19 3.05 8.53 4.09
CA GLY A 19 1.71 8.38 3.51
C GLY A 19 1.64 7.31 2.42
N LEU A 20 2.70 7.13 1.63
CA LEU A 20 2.77 6.10 0.58
C LEU A 20 2.80 4.68 1.17
N PHE A 21 3.52 4.46 2.27
CA PHE A 21 3.62 3.15 2.91
C PHE A 21 2.55 2.92 3.99
N PHE A 22 2.09 3.96 4.67
CA PHE A 22 1.11 3.88 5.75
C PHE A 22 -0.33 3.80 5.18
N GLY A 23 -0.61 2.68 4.52
CA GLY A 23 -1.94 2.34 3.99
C GLY A 23 -2.73 1.41 4.92
N ALA A 24 -3.95 1.03 4.49
CA ALA A 24 -4.85 0.16 5.24
C ALA A 24 -4.19 -1.17 5.67
N GLY A 25 -3.33 -1.76 4.83
CA GLY A 25 -2.60 -2.98 5.17
C GLY A 25 -1.74 -2.83 6.42
N ASN A 26 -1.03 -1.70 6.56
CA ASN A 26 -0.19 -1.42 7.71
C ASN A 26 -0.96 -1.05 8.98
N LEU A 27 -2.28 -0.86 8.89
CA LEU A 27 -3.15 -0.69 10.04
C LEU A 27 -3.72 -2.02 10.54
N ILE A 28 -3.96 -2.96 9.62
CA ILE A 28 -4.74 -4.19 9.89
C ILE A 28 -3.84 -5.35 10.24
N PHE A 29 -2.80 -5.52 9.43
CA PHE A 29 -1.90 -6.65 9.59
C PHE A 29 -1.19 -6.63 10.95
N PRO A 30 -0.76 -5.49 11.52
CA PRO A 30 -0.16 -5.50 12.86
C PRO A 30 -1.12 -5.94 13.96
N ILE A 31 -2.39 -5.53 13.88
CA ILE A 31 -3.40 -5.91 14.88
C ILE A 31 -3.65 -7.42 14.79
N HIS A 32 -3.91 -7.92 13.58
CA HIS A 32 -4.15 -9.34 13.36
C HIS A 32 -2.92 -10.20 13.70
N MET A 33 -1.73 -9.79 13.26
CA MET A 33 -0.48 -10.46 13.59
C MET A 33 -0.18 -10.43 15.09
N GLY A 34 -0.49 -9.33 15.78
CA GLY A 34 -0.37 -9.25 17.24
C GLY A 34 -1.30 -10.22 17.96
N GLN A 35 -2.53 -10.41 17.46
CA GLN A 35 -3.47 -11.40 17.98
C GLN A 35 -2.95 -12.83 17.79
N GLU A 36 -2.41 -13.15 16.61
CA GLU A 36 -1.84 -14.46 16.29
C GLU A 36 -0.51 -14.74 17.03
N ALA A 37 0.31 -13.72 17.27
CA ALA A 37 1.61 -13.86 17.91
C ALA A 37 1.53 -14.19 19.41
N GLY A 38 0.44 -13.82 20.08
CA GLY A 38 0.25 -14.04 21.51
C GLY A 38 1.44 -13.53 22.34
N ALA A 39 2.11 -14.43 23.06
CA ALA A 39 3.27 -14.08 23.89
C ALA A 39 4.52 -13.67 23.08
N ALA A 40 4.60 -14.02 21.80
CA ALA A 40 5.76 -13.76 20.93
C ALA A 40 5.70 -12.42 20.19
N ILE A 41 4.88 -11.47 20.66
CA ILE A 41 4.64 -10.18 20.00
C ILE A 41 5.91 -9.39 19.69
N SER A 42 6.93 -9.46 20.55
CA SER A 42 8.21 -8.78 20.34
C SER A 42 8.98 -9.35 19.14
N GLN A 43 9.00 -10.67 18.98
CA GLN A 43 9.61 -11.35 17.84
C GLN A 43 8.82 -11.08 16.55
N ALA A 44 7.49 -11.11 16.64
CA ALA A 44 6.60 -10.85 15.52
C ALA A 44 6.71 -9.40 15.02
N ASN A 45 6.83 -8.43 15.95
CA ASN A 45 7.11 -7.03 15.62
C ASN A 45 8.46 -6.86 14.91
N PHE A 46 9.50 -7.54 15.36
CA PHE A 46 10.81 -7.48 14.70
C PHE A 46 10.74 -8.01 13.26
N GLY A 47 10.10 -9.16 13.05
CA GLY A 47 9.86 -9.71 11.71
C GLY A 47 9.01 -8.78 10.83
N PHE A 48 7.97 -8.17 11.41
CA PHE A 48 7.14 -7.20 10.72
C PHE A 48 7.91 -5.94 10.32
N LEU A 49 8.71 -5.36 11.21
CA LEU A 49 9.52 -4.18 10.89
C LEU A 49 10.52 -4.48 9.76
N ILE A 50 11.16 -5.64 9.75
CA ILE A 50 12.09 -6.02 8.67
C ILE A 50 11.35 -6.14 7.34
N THR A 51 10.24 -6.87 7.32
CA THR A 51 9.56 -7.23 6.06
C THR A 51 8.63 -6.15 5.55
N ALA A 52 7.88 -5.48 6.42
CA ALA A 52 6.88 -4.47 6.06
C ALA A 52 7.45 -3.04 5.95
N VAL A 53 8.60 -2.76 6.56
CA VAL A 53 9.24 -1.44 6.50
C VAL A 53 10.64 -1.53 5.87
N GLY A 54 11.48 -2.44 6.35
CA GLY A 54 12.86 -2.58 5.88
C GLY A 54 12.97 -2.90 4.39
N PHE A 55 12.30 -3.95 3.92
CA PHE A 55 12.36 -4.36 2.51
C PHE A 55 11.77 -3.32 1.54
N PRO A 56 10.59 -2.72 1.78
CA PRO A 56 10.09 -1.65 0.94
C PRO A 56 11.05 -0.45 0.88
N PHE A 57 11.64 -0.08 2.02
CA PHE A 57 12.63 1.01 2.08
C PHE A 57 13.89 0.69 1.28
N LEU A 58 14.43 -0.53 1.40
CA LEU A 58 15.53 -0.99 0.55
C LEU A 58 15.16 -0.99 -0.94
N GLY A 59 13.91 -1.33 -1.26
CA GLY A 59 13.39 -1.24 -2.63
C GLY A 59 13.43 0.18 -3.19
N ILE A 60 13.04 1.19 -2.41
CA ILE A 60 13.13 2.61 -2.82
C ILE A 60 14.58 3.01 -3.05
N ILE A 61 15.48 2.65 -2.12
CA ILE A 61 16.90 2.94 -2.26
C ILE A 61 17.45 2.30 -3.53
N ALA A 62 17.13 1.02 -3.78
CA ALA A 62 17.55 0.31 -4.97
C ALA A 62 17.02 0.98 -6.25
N LEU A 63 15.74 1.40 -6.27
CA LEU A 63 15.16 2.15 -7.38
C LEU A 63 15.90 3.48 -7.61
N GLY A 64 16.13 4.26 -6.55
CA GLY A 64 16.83 5.54 -6.63
C GLY A 64 18.26 5.41 -7.14
N ILE A 65 18.99 4.38 -6.68
CA ILE A 65 20.37 4.08 -7.14
C ILE A 65 20.37 3.54 -8.56
N SER A 66 19.37 2.76 -8.95
CA SER A 66 19.32 2.11 -10.27
C SER A 66 19.23 3.09 -11.44
N GLN A 67 18.84 4.35 -11.16
CA GLN A 67 18.57 5.41 -12.14
C GLN A 67 17.63 4.98 -13.28
N SER A 68 16.80 3.97 -13.03
CA SER A 68 15.81 3.54 -14.00
C SER A 68 14.59 4.47 -13.96
N ASN A 69 14.05 4.75 -15.13
CA ASN A 69 12.83 5.53 -15.34
C ASN A 69 11.57 4.77 -14.94
N GLY A 70 11.67 3.49 -14.54
CA GLY A 70 10.54 2.78 -13.95
C GLY A 70 10.68 1.25 -13.94
N VAL A 71 9.63 0.60 -13.44
CA VAL A 71 9.59 -0.86 -13.25
C VAL A 71 9.75 -1.62 -14.57
N PHE A 72 9.20 -1.09 -15.68
CA PHE A 72 9.32 -1.73 -16.99
C PHE A 72 10.78 -1.82 -17.46
N GLU A 73 11.54 -0.72 -17.32
CA GLU A 73 12.94 -0.69 -17.72
C GLU A 73 13.79 -1.61 -16.84
N LEU A 74 13.52 -1.68 -15.53
CA LEU A 74 14.15 -2.66 -14.65
C LEU A 74 13.85 -4.10 -15.07
N ALA A 75 12.59 -4.41 -15.34
CA ALA A 75 12.18 -5.74 -15.79
C ALA A 75 12.74 -6.10 -17.18
N SER A 76 13.01 -5.09 -18.03
CA SER A 76 13.59 -5.29 -19.35
C SER A 76 15.03 -5.83 -19.33
N ARG A 77 15.74 -5.67 -18.19
CA ARG A 77 17.06 -6.27 -17.96
C ARG A 77 17.02 -7.81 -18.00
N VAL A 78 15.85 -8.43 -17.76
CA VAL A 78 15.66 -9.88 -17.90
C VAL A 78 15.42 -10.23 -19.37
N ASN A 79 14.30 -9.75 -19.92
CA ASN A 79 14.01 -9.70 -21.35
C ASN A 79 12.73 -8.88 -21.59
N ARG A 80 12.46 -8.52 -22.84
CA ARG A 80 11.33 -7.64 -23.20
C ARG A 80 9.95 -8.27 -22.97
N ILE A 81 9.80 -9.57 -23.21
CA ILE A 81 8.53 -10.28 -23.02
C ILE A 81 8.16 -10.32 -21.54
N TYR A 82 9.12 -10.67 -20.68
CA TYR A 82 8.99 -10.64 -19.24
C TYR A 82 8.59 -9.26 -18.74
N ALA A 83 9.25 -8.19 -19.24
CA ALA A 83 8.93 -6.82 -18.83
C ALA A 83 7.47 -6.43 -19.12
N TYR A 84 6.95 -6.78 -20.29
CA TYR A 84 5.53 -6.53 -20.62
C TYR A 84 4.60 -7.34 -19.73
N ILE A 85 4.79 -8.65 -19.62
CA ILE A 85 3.93 -9.51 -18.81
C ILE A 85 3.91 -9.03 -17.36
N PHE A 86 5.09 -8.81 -16.78
CA PHE A 86 5.24 -8.38 -15.40
C PHE A 86 4.56 -7.03 -15.15
N THR A 87 4.82 -6.04 -16.01
CA THR A 87 4.27 -4.68 -15.82
C THR A 87 2.75 -4.65 -16.00
N ILE A 88 2.21 -5.39 -16.97
CA ILE A 88 0.76 -5.52 -17.17
C ILE A 88 0.11 -6.15 -15.95
N LEU A 89 0.63 -7.30 -15.49
CA LEU A 89 0.10 -7.97 -14.31
C LEU A 89 0.19 -7.08 -13.06
N LEU A 90 1.30 -6.39 -12.88
CA LEU A 90 1.50 -5.45 -11.78
C LEU A 90 0.42 -4.36 -11.77
N TYR A 91 0.16 -3.72 -12.91
CA TYR A 91 -0.87 -2.69 -13.00
C TYR A 91 -2.29 -3.24 -12.84
N LEU A 92 -2.56 -4.45 -13.31
CA LEU A 92 -3.85 -5.11 -13.09
C LEU A 92 -4.09 -5.42 -11.60
N VAL A 93 -3.06 -5.91 -10.90
CA VAL A 93 -3.11 -6.20 -9.46
C VAL A 93 -3.27 -4.91 -8.64
N ILE A 94 -2.49 -3.87 -8.95
CA ILE A 94 -2.60 -2.58 -8.26
C ILE A 94 -3.98 -1.95 -8.52
N GLY A 95 -4.41 -1.92 -9.78
CA GLY A 95 -5.66 -1.31 -10.18
C GLY A 95 -6.86 -2.22 -9.91
N PRO A 96 -7.48 -2.78 -10.95
CA PRO A 96 -8.82 -3.36 -10.86
C PRO A 96 -8.92 -4.67 -10.06
N PHE A 97 -7.86 -5.46 -9.94
CA PHE A 97 -7.99 -6.85 -9.46
C PHE A 97 -7.76 -7.03 -7.97
N PHE A 98 -7.03 -6.13 -7.30
CA PHE A 98 -6.69 -6.35 -5.90
C PHE A 98 -6.58 -5.08 -5.08
N ALA A 99 -5.55 -4.26 -5.30
CA ALA A 99 -5.20 -3.25 -4.31
C ALA A 99 -6.26 -2.15 -4.20
N LEU A 100 -6.72 -1.56 -5.31
CA LEU A 100 -7.76 -0.53 -5.25
C LEU A 100 -9.11 -1.04 -4.70
N PRO A 101 -9.73 -2.13 -5.22
CA PRO A 101 -10.98 -2.65 -4.66
C PRO A 101 -10.89 -2.95 -3.16
N ARG A 102 -9.74 -3.49 -2.72
CA ARG A 102 -9.51 -3.84 -1.33
C ARG A 102 -9.54 -2.63 -0.40
N LEU A 103 -9.15 -1.42 -0.85
CA LEU A 103 -9.17 -0.23 0.02
C LEU A 103 -10.57 0.09 0.54
N ALA A 104 -11.58 0.03 -0.33
CA ALA A 104 -12.96 0.30 0.05
C ALA A 104 -13.53 -0.80 0.95
N THR A 105 -13.40 -2.07 0.54
CA THR A 105 -13.96 -3.20 1.31
C THR A 105 -13.33 -3.30 2.69
N THR A 106 -12.02 -3.09 2.78
CA THR A 106 -11.29 -3.16 4.03
C THR A 106 -11.67 -2.00 4.98
N SER A 107 -11.79 -0.78 4.45
CA SER A 107 -12.21 0.37 5.26
C SER A 107 -13.64 0.18 5.80
N PHE A 108 -14.53 -0.38 4.98
CA PHE A 108 -15.89 -0.74 5.40
C PHE A 108 -15.88 -1.83 6.49
N GLU A 109 -15.09 -2.89 6.29
CA GLU A 109 -15.05 -4.04 7.18
C GLU A 109 -14.60 -3.68 8.60
N ILE A 110 -13.73 -2.69 8.74
CA ILE A 110 -13.18 -2.28 10.03
C ILE A 110 -13.99 -1.14 10.64
N GLY A 111 -14.39 -0.17 9.80
CA GLY A 111 -15.03 1.06 10.28
C GLY A 111 -16.53 0.95 10.49
N ILE A 112 -17.22 0.09 9.72
CA ILE A 112 -18.69 0.09 9.63
C ILE A 112 -19.27 -1.29 9.91
N SER A 113 -18.72 -2.35 9.32
CA SER A 113 -19.23 -3.74 9.45
C SER A 113 -19.49 -4.20 10.89
N PRO A 114 -18.64 -3.89 11.90
CA PRO A 114 -18.85 -4.33 13.29
C PRO A 114 -20.10 -3.75 13.97
N PHE A 115 -20.69 -2.69 13.40
CA PHE A 115 -21.87 -2.01 13.92
C PHE A 115 -23.15 -2.36 13.16
N LEU A 116 -23.08 -3.23 12.15
CA LEU A 116 -24.19 -3.59 11.28
C LEU A 116 -24.67 -5.03 11.49
N SER A 117 -25.96 -5.25 11.26
CA SER A 117 -26.51 -6.60 11.09
C SER A 117 -26.07 -7.19 9.74
N HIS A 118 -25.90 -8.52 9.71
CA HIS A 118 -25.35 -9.23 8.54
C HIS A 118 -26.16 -8.99 7.24
N GLU A 119 -27.47 -8.80 7.35
CA GLU A 119 -28.38 -8.55 6.22
C GLU A 119 -28.15 -7.19 5.56
N LEU A 120 -27.68 -6.19 6.32
CA LEU A 120 -27.45 -4.82 5.83
C LEU A 120 -26.03 -4.63 5.26
N GLN A 121 -25.11 -5.55 5.50
CA GLN A 121 -23.70 -5.38 5.13
C GLN A 121 -23.49 -5.28 3.61
N ALA A 122 -24.08 -6.18 2.82
CA ALA A 122 -23.93 -6.20 1.37
C ALA A 122 -24.44 -4.92 0.67
N PRO A 123 -25.69 -4.45 0.92
CA PRO A 123 -26.17 -3.22 0.29
C PRO A 123 -25.42 -1.96 0.77
N LEU A 124 -25.03 -1.90 2.06
CA LEU A 124 -24.26 -0.75 2.55
C LEU A 124 -22.81 -0.76 2.06
N LEU A 125 -22.20 -1.92 1.86
CA LEU A 125 -20.87 -2.02 1.24
C LEU A 125 -20.87 -1.48 -0.19
N ALA A 126 -21.91 -1.77 -0.96
CA ALA A 126 -22.06 -1.23 -2.31
C ALA A 126 -22.18 0.30 -2.30
N LEU A 127 -23.03 0.85 -1.43
CA LEU A 127 -23.17 2.29 -1.24
C LEU A 127 -21.86 2.94 -0.78
N PHE A 128 -21.20 2.34 0.21
CA PHE A 128 -19.92 2.81 0.73
C PHE A 128 -18.85 2.82 -0.37
N SER A 129 -18.77 1.77 -1.18
CA SER A 129 -17.80 1.68 -2.28
C SER A 129 -18.02 2.77 -3.32
N ILE A 130 -19.27 3.04 -3.70
CA ILE A 130 -19.61 4.13 -4.63
C ILE A 130 -19.18 5.49 -4.05
N LEU A 131 -19.47 5.75 -2.78
CA LEU A 131 -19.07 6.99 -2.11
C LEU A 131 -17.55 7.10 -1.96
N PHE A 132 -16.87 6.01 -1.59
CA PHE A 132 -15.43 5.95 -1.41
C PHE A 132 -14.70 6.26 -2.72
N PHE A 133 -15.03 5.55 -3.80
CA PHE A 133 -14.38 5.80 -5.09
C PHE A 133 -14.84 7.12 -5.73
N GLY A 134 -16.08 7.54 -5.51
CA GLY A 134 -16.59 8.84 -5.97
C GLY A 134 -15.86 10.02 -5.32
N THR A 135 -15.63 9.96 -4.00
CA THR A 135 -14.85 10.97 -3.27
C THR A 135 -13.37 10.93 -3.64
N ALA A 136 -12.79 9.74 -3.76
CA ALA A 136 -11.40 9.59 -4.22
C ALA A 136 -11.22 10.18 -5.63
N TRP A 137 -12.15 9.92 -6.54
CA TRP A 137 -12.14 10.50 -7.88
C TRP A 137 -12.28 12.02 -7.84
N PHE A 138 -13.19 12.56 -7.04
CA PHE A 138 -13.37 14.01 -6.88
C PHE A 138 -12.11 14.70 -6.36
N LEU A 139 -11.43 14.13 -5.36
CA LEU A 139 -10.19 14.68 -4.79
C LEU A 139 -8.97 14.49 -5.70
N SER A 140 -8.99 13.51 -6.61
CA SER A 140 -7.91 13.27 -7.57
C SER A 140 -7.89 14.27 -8.73
N ARG A 141 -8.97 15.03 -8.90
CA ARG A 141 -9.16 16.02 -9.96
C ARG A 141 -8.80 17.41 -9.47
#